data_AF-A0A2D7DZ26-F1
#
_entry.id   AF-A0A2D7DZ26-F1
#
_cell.length_a   1.000
_cell.length_b   1.000
_cell.length_c   1.000
_cell.angle_alpha   90.00
_cell.angle_beta   90.00
_cell.angle_gamma   90.00
#
_symmetry.space_group_name_H-M   'P 1'
#
loop_
_entity.id
_entity.type
_entity.pdbx_description
1 polymer ?
#
loop_
_entity_poly.entity_id
_entity_poly.type
_entity_poly.pdbx_seq_one_letter_code
_entity_poly.pdbx_strand_id
1 'polypeptide(L)'
;MKKFFIISLVIFLGFEIKSNEPFVVLEHNNQNLNELGKKNINKNNKFIKDHNYSVNHKVKDGESLSNILHKYYGNTGLNMKIVEISIIEINKHAFVRENPHFLYAGKTLKIPSLSEIMNLVRTTPDKRSNTKSSQRNHIYFYGN
;
A
#
# COMPACT_ATOMS: atom_id res chain seq x y z
N MET A 1 38.43 -65.89 -13.01
CA MET A 1 37.55 -64.74 -13.31
C MET A 1 37.07 -64.05 -12.02
N LYS A 2 37.98 -63.48 -11.21
CA LYS A 2 37.61 -62.80 -9.93
C LYS A 2 38.35 -61.48 -9.66
N LYS A 3 39.35 -61.11 -10.48
CA LYS A 3 40.15 -59.89 -10.27
C LYS A 3 39.62 -58.64 -10.99
N PHE A 4 38.75 -58.79 -11.98
CA PHE A 4 38.12 -57.65 -12.68
C PHE A 4 36.93 -57.05 -11.92
N PHE A 5 36.31 -57.79 -11.00
CA PHE A 5 35.15 -57.30 -10.24
C PHE A 5 35.53 -56.34 -9.11
N ILE A 6 36.77 -56.41 -8.61
CA ILE A 6 37.26 -55.59 -7.49
C ILE A 6 37.58 -54.16 -7.96
N ILE A 7 38.01 -53.98 -9.21
CA ILE A 7 38.35 -52.66 -9.76
C ILE A 7 37.08 -51.82 -10.01
N SER A 8 35.94 -52.45 -10.31
CA SER A 8 34.66 -51.76 -10.48
C SER A 8 34.08 -51.21 -9.16
N LEU A 9 34.35 -51.88 -8.03
CA LEU A 9 33.80 -51.49 -6.72
C LEU A 9 34.51 -50.28 -6.08
N VAL A 10 35.78 -50.03 -6.42
CA VAL A 10 36.57 -48.94 -5.84
C VAL A 10 36.25 -47.58 -6.47
N ILE A 11 35.72 -47.55 -7.69
CA ILE A 11 35.43 -46.31 -8.43
C ILE A 11 34.19 -45.58 -7.88
N PHE A 12 33.31 -46.27 -7.15
CA PHE A 12 32.10 -45.68 -6.56
C PHE A 12 32.29 -45.05 -5.17
N LEU A 13 33.45 -45.23 -4.52
CA LEU A 13 33.65 -44.82 -3.11
C LEU A 13 34.33 -43.45 -2.92
N GLY A 14 34.53 -42.67 -3.99
CA GLY A 14 35.40 -41.49 -3.94
C GLY A 14 34.78 -40.11 -4.19
N PHE A 15 33.48 -40.00 -4.50
CA PHE A 15 32.87 -38.69 -4.81
C PHE A 15 32.12 -38.11 -3.61
N GLU A 16 32.87 -37.46 -2.72
CA GLU A 16 32.31 -36.49 -1.77
C GLU A 16 31.96 -35.21 -2.56
N ILE A 17 30.71 -35.09 -2.99
CA ILE A 17 30.19 -33.89 -3.66
C ILE A 17 30.00 -32.81 -2.59
N LYS A 18 31.06 -32.06 -2.29
CA LYS A 18 30.96 -30.87 -1.42
C LYS A 18 30.33 -29.73 -2.21
N SER A 19 29.00 -29.61 -2.12
CA SER A 19 28.27 -28.44 -2.59
C SER A 19 28.41 -27.30 -1.57
N ASN A 20 29.27 -26.33 -1.86
CA ASN A 20 29.31 -25.06 -1.10
C ASN A 20 28.26 -24.11 -1.67
N GLU A 21 27.00 -24.39 -1.41
CA GLU A 21 25.93 -23.48 -1.79
C GLU A 21 26.00 -22.22 -0.91
N PRO A 22 26.00 -21.01 -1.51
CA PRO A 22 25.94 -19.80 -0.72
C PRO A 22 24.58 -19.74 -0.03
N PHE A 23 24.60 -19.93 1.28
CA PHE A 23 23.43 -19.70 2.11
C PHE A 23 23.22 -18.19 2.25
N VAL A 24 22.07 -17.71 1.77
CA VAL A 24 21.63 -16.34 1.99
C VAL A 24 21.07 -16.25 3.40
N VAL A 25 21.83 -15.66 4.31
CA VAL A 25 21.27 -15.18 5.59
C VAL A 25 20.38 -13.99 5.24
N LEU A 26 19.07 -14.19 5.23
CA LEU A 26 18.14 -13.06 5.32
C LEU A 26 18.24 -12.53 6.75
N GLU A 27 19.09 -11.53 6.97
CA GLU A 27 19.05 -10.74 8.20
C GLU A 27 17.67 -10.08 8.24
N HIS A 28 16.77 -10.67 9.03
CA HIS A 28 15.58 -9.99 9.43
C HIS A 28 16.07 -8.87 10.34
N ASN A 29 16.17 -7.67 9.80
CA ASN A 29 16.47 -6.46 10.55
C ASN A 29 15.39 -6.30 11.63
N ASN A 30 15.63 -6.93 12.78
CA ASN A 30 14.78 -6.86 13.96
C ASN A 30 15.14 -5.64 14.82
N GLN A 31 15.91 -4.69 14.27
CA GLN A 31 16.35 -3.49 14.97
C GLN A 31 15.24 -2.43 15.05
N ASN A 32 13.98 -2.78 14.72
CA ASN A 32 12.83 -1.89 14.81
C ASN A 32 11.51 -2.56 15.27
N LEU A 33 11.51 -3.81 15.74
CA LEU A 33 10.26 -4.43 16.24
C LEU A 33 9.78 -3.85 17.59
N ASN A 34 10.68 -3.27 18.37
CA ASN A 34 10.32 -2.65 19.66
C ASN A 34 9.89 -1.17 19.54
N GLU A 35 10.11 -0.51 18.39
CA GLU A 35 9.60 0.84 18.10
C GLU A 35 8.34 0.82 17.22
N LEU A 36 8.12 -0.24 16.45
CA LEU A 36 6.90 -0.42 15.62
C LEU A 36 5.61 -0.49 16.46
N GLY A 37 5.70 -0.86 17.74
CA GLY A 37 4.58 -0.89 18.70
C GLY A 37 4.27 0.45 19.37
N LYS A 38 5.18 1.43 19.33
CA LYS A 38 4.96 2.79 19.84
C LYS A 38 5.02 3.78 18.68
N LYS A 39 4.06 3.66 17.76
CA LYS A 39 3.82 4.71 16.76
C LYS A 39 3.46 5.99 17.52
N ASN A 40 4.45 6.87 17.74
CA ASN A 40 4.24 8.16 18.36
C ASN A 40 3.29 8.97 17.47
N ILE A 41 2.01 8.95 17.83
CA ILE A 41 0.98 9.65 17.06
C ILE A 41 1.23 11.14 17.20
N ASN A 42 1.42 11.81 16.07
CA ASN A 42 1.55 13.25 16.00
C ASN A 42 0.18 13.91 16.22
N LYS A 43 -0.20 14.07 17.49
CA LYS A 43 -1.43 14.79 17.89
C LYS A 43 -1.44 16.27 17.47
N ASN A 44 -0.29 16.81 17.08
CA ASN A 44 -0.15 18.19 16.61
C ASN A 44 -0.37 18.36 15.10
N ASN A 45 -0.61 17.28 14.36
CA ASN A 45 -0.93 17.34 12.94
C ASN A 45 -2.24 18.12 12.70
N LYS A 46 -2.22 19.07 11.75
CA LYS A 46 -3.36 19.94 11.43
C LYS A 46 -4.62 19.17 11.02
N PHE A 47 -4.48 18.07 10.28
CA PHE A 47 -5.60 17.24 9.83
C PHE A 47 -6.29 16.47 10.97
N ILE A 48 -5.60 16.28 12.10
CA ILE A 48 -6.19 15.67 13.30
C ILE A 48 -6.83 16.75 14.18
N LYS A 49 -6.20 17.93 14.27
CA LYS A 49 -6.71 19.06 15.07
C LYS A 49 -7.98 19.66 14.48
N ASP A 50 -8.00 19.85 13.17
CA ASP A 50 -9.14 20.39 12.44
C ASP A 50 -9.57 19.38 11.38
N HIS A 51 -10.74 18.79 11.59
CA HIS A 51 -11.30 17.75 10.74
C HIS A 51 -11.71 18.27 9.35
N ASN A 52 -11.87 19.59 9.20
CA ASN A 52 -12.24 20.25 7.96
C ASN A 52 -11.05 20.90 7.25
N TYR A 53 -9.84 20.81 7.83
CA TYR A 53 -8.63 21.31 7.22
C TYR A 53 -8.29 20.54 5.95
N SER A 54 -8.14 21.26 4.84
CA SER A 54 -7.66 20.75 3.56
C SER A 54 -6.62 21.70 2.97
N VAL A 55 -5.78 21.20 2.07
CA VAL A 55 -4.73 22.02 1.45
C VAL A 55 -4.47 21.57 0.02
N ASN A 56 -4.07 22.48 -0.84
CA ASN A 56 -3.62 22.16 -2.19
C ASN A 56 -2.09 22.00 -2.21
N HIS A 57 -1.61 20.89 -2.77
CA HIS A 57 -0.18 20.57 -2.92
C HIS A 57 0.17 20.46 -4.40
N LYS A 58 1.13 21.26 -4.86
CA LYS A 58 1.66 21.14 -6.22
C LYS A 58 2.72 20.04 -6.26
N VAL A 59 2.48 19.04 -7.10
CA VAL A 59 3.38 17.89 -7.27
C VAL A 59 4.70 18.36 -7.87
N LYS A 60 5.81 17.99 -7.23
CA LYS A 60 7.16 18.25 -7.74
C LYS A 60 7.61 17.14 -8.69
N ASP A 61 8.59 17.46 -9.53
CA ASP A 61 9.21 16.47 -10.42
C ASP A 61 9.83 15.33 -9.58
N GLY A 62 9.48 14.09 -9.92
CA GLY A 62 9.93 12.88 -9.19
C GLY A 62 9.28 12.65 -7.82
N GLU A 63 8.30 13.45 -7.41
CA GLU A 63 7.58 13.25 -6.14
C GLU A 63 6.56 12.12 -6.25
N SER A 64 6.58 11.18 -5.29
CA SER A 64 5.63 10.07 -5.22
C SER A 64 4.43 10.37 -4.33
N LEU A 65 3.31 9.69 -4.58
CA LEU A 65 2.13 9.77 -3.72
C LEU A 65 2.44 9.37 -2.27
N SER A 66 3.28 8.35 -2.06
CA SER A 66 3.70 7.90 -0.73
C SER A 66 4.43 8.99 0.05
N ASN A 67 5.30 9.76 -0.61
CA ASN A 67 5.99 10.89 0.02
C ASN A 67 5.02 11.99 0.44
N ILE A 68 4.04 12.30 -0.42
CA ILE A 68 2.99 13.28 -0.16
C ILE A 68 2.12 12.83 1.03
N LEU A 69 1.70 11.56 1.03
CA LEU A 69 0.94 10.95 2.10
C LEU A 69 1.68 11.01 3.44
N HIS A 70 2.98 10.67 3.44
CA HIS A 70 3.79 10.73 4.65
C HIS A 70 3.99 12.18 5.14
N LYS A 71 4.15 13.13 4.23
CA LYS A 71 4.28 14.56 4.56
C LYS A 71 3.04 15.12 5.26
N TYR A 72 1.84 14.77 4.79
CA TYR A 72 0.59 15.36 5.30
C TYR A 72 -0.07 14.52 6.40
N TYR A 73 -0.07 13.19 6.28
CA TYR A 73 -0.75 12.26 7.19
C TYR A 73 0.22 11.35 7.94
N GLY A 74 1.53 11.57 7.82
CA GLY A 74 2.54 10.87 8.60
C GLY A 74 2.23 10.91 10.08
N ASN A 75 2.33 9.74 10.71
CA ASN A 75 2.16 9.55 12.15
C ASN A 75 0.80 10.05 12.69
N THR A 76 -0.22 10.22 11.86
CA THR A 76 -1.57 10.61 12.30
C THR A 76 -2.37 9.48 12.95
N GLY A 77 -1.94 8.24 12.73
CA GLY A 77 -2.70 7.04 13.12
C GLY A 77 -3.79 6.64 12.13
N LEU A 78 -3.99 7.41 11.04
CA LEU A 78 -4.92 7.06 9.98
C LEU A 78 -4.47 5.81 9.21
N ASN A 79 -5.44 5.08 8.68
CA ASN A 79 -5.18 3.97 7.77
C ASN A 79 -4.73 4.54 6.41
N MET A 80 -3.43 4.42 6.12
CA MET A 80 -2.84 5.05 4.94
C MET A 80 -3.43 4.55 3.62
N LYS A 81 -3.89 3.29 3.57
CA LYS A 81 -4.52 2.74 2.36
C LYS A 81 -5.86 3.42 2.05
N ILE A 82 -6.63 3.75 3.09
CA ILE A 82 -7.88 4.52 2.92
C ILE A 82 -7.56 5.93 2.44
N VAL A 83 -6.59 6.59 3.07
CA VAL A 83 -6.16 7.95 2.68
C VAL A 83 -5.67 7.98 1.24
N GLU A 84 -4.84 7.00 0.84
CA GLU A 84 -4.34 6.85 -0.52
C GLU A 84 -5.48 6.75 -1.54
N ILE A 85 -6.41 5.81 -1.33
CA ILE A 85 -7.58 5.63 -2.20
C ILE A 85 -8.41 6.93 -2.28
N SER A 86 -8.63 7.61 -1.15
CA SER A 86 -9.36 8.88 -1.12
C SER A 86 -8.66 9.99 -1.91
N ILE A 87 -7.32 10.09 -1.84
CA ILE A 87 -6.58 11.08 -2.64
C ILE A 87 -6.73 10.78 -4.13
N ILE A 88 -6.64 9.52 -4.54
CA ILE A 88 -6.79 9.11 -5.94
C ILE A 88 -8.19 9.47 -6.44
N GLU A 89 -9.23 9.11 -5.67
CA GLU A 89 -10.63 9.34 -6.06
C GLU A 89 -10.95 10.83 -6.22
N ILE A 90 -10.45 11.69 -5.32
CA ILE A 90 -10.66 13.14 -5.38
C ILE A 90 -9.85 13.77 -6.53
N ASN A 91 -8.68 13.22 -6.84
CA ASN A 91 -7.71 13.84 -7.74
C ASN A 91 -7.42 13.01 -9.00
N LYS A 92 -8.42 12.32 -9.56
CA LYS A 92 -8.26 11.48 -10.76
C LYS A 92 -7.48 12.15 -11.89
N HIS A 93 -7.70 13.45 -12.09
CA HIS A 93 -7.04 14.28 -13.10
C HIS A 93 -5.52 14.44 -12.92
N ALA A 94 -4.98 14.15 -11.73
CA ALA A 94 -3.55 14.24 -11.42
C ALA A 94 -2.82 12.89 -11.61
N PHE A 95 -3.54 11.79 -11.83
CA PHE A 95 -2.98 10.46 -12.00
C PHE A 95 -3.10 9.98 -13.46
N VAL A 96 -2.08 9.28 -13.94
CA VAL A 96 -2.15 8.60 -15.23
C VAL A 96 -3.04 7.37 -15.06
N ARG A 97 -4.20 7.35 -15.73
CA ARG A 97 -5.16 6.23 -15.68
C ARG A 97 -5.53 5.82 -14.24
N GLU A 98 -5.63 6.79 -13.33
CA GLU A 98 -5.95 6.56 -11.91
C GLU A 98 -4.94 5.65 -11.16
N ASN A 99 -3.74 5.48 -11.70
CA ASN A 99 -2.72 4.64 -11.08
C ASN A 99 -1.93 5.44 -10.02
N PRO A 100 -1.91 5.01 -8.73
CA PRO A 100 -1.20 5.70 -7.65
C PRO A 100 0.31 5.86 -7.89
N HIS A 101 0.91 4.98 -8.67
CA HIS A 101 2.34 5.02 -8.98
C HIS A 101 2.70 6.02 -10.08
N PHE A 102 1.71 6.54 -10.82
CA PHE A 102 1.93 7.45 -11.93
C PHE A 102 1.22 8.79 -11.68
N LEU A 103 1.94 9.70 -11.05
CA LEU A 103 1.48 11.04 -10.71
C LEU A 103 2.08 12.07 -11.68
N TYR A 104 1.26 12.95 -12.26
CA TYR A 104 1.75 14.01 -13.15
C TYR A 104 2.44 15.12 -12.34
N ALA A 105 3.67 15.43 -12.70
CA ALA A 105 4.38 16.55 -12.12
C ALA A 105 3.73 17.90 -12.48
N GLY A 106 3.82 18.87 -11.57
CA GLY A 106 3.25 20.20 -11.74
C GLY A 106 1.72 20.29 -11.56
N LYS A 107 0.99 19.17 -11.48
CA LYS A 107 -0.44 19.15 -11.14
C LYS A 107 -0.65 19.53 -9.68
N THR A 108 -1.83 20.06 -9.39
CA THR A 108 -2.22 20.42 -8.03
C THR A 108 -3.12 19.32 -7.48
N LEU A 109 -2.67 18.68 -6.40
CA LEU A 109 -3.44 17.71 -5.63
C LEU A 109 -4.18 18.44 -4.51
N LYS A 110 -5.48 18.22 -4.40
CA LYS A 110 -6.23 18.50 -3.19
C LYS A 110 -5.92 17.42 -2.15
N ILE A 111 -5.35 17.84 -1.04
CA ILE A 111 -5.11 17.02 0.14
C ILE A 111 -6.36 17.14 1.03
N PRO A 112 -7.21 16.10 1.08
CA PRO A 112 -8.54 16.20 1.65
C PRO A 112 -8.56 16.30 3.16
N SER A 113 -9.63 16.88 3.68
CA SER A 113 -9.89 16.87 5.12
C SER A 113 -10.38 15.50 5.60
N LEU A 114 -10.36 15.26 6.91
CA LEU A 114 -10.85 14.00 7.47
C LEU A 114 -12.36 13.84 7.24
N SER A 115 -13.11 14.95 7.28
CA SER A 115 -14.54 14.97 6.92
C SER A 115 -14.77 14.57 5.46
N GLU A 116 -13.93 15.04 4.54
CA GLU A 116 -14.03 14.69 3.11
C GLU A 116 -13.72 13.22 2.86
N ILE A 117 -12.66 12.69 3.48
CA ILE A 117 -12.34 11.25 3.45
C ILE A 117 -13.51 10.43 4.01
N MET A 118 -14.07 10.85 5.14
CA MET A 118 -15.17 10.15 5.79
C MET A 118 -16.43 10.14 4.92
N ASN A 119 -16.71 11.25 4.23
CA ASN A 119 -17.85 11.34 3.31
C ASN A 119 -17.67 10.44 2.08
N LEU A 120 -16.45 10.23 1.60
CA LEU A 120 -16.18 9.26 0.52
C LEU A 120 -16.35 7.82 0.94
N VAL A 121 -16.00 7.49 2.18
CA VAL A 121 -16.10 6.12 2.71
C VAL A 121 -17.55 5.76 3.09
N ARG A 122 -18.37 6.75 3.45
CA ARG A 122 -19.78 6.53 3.80
C ARG A 122 -20.60 6.22 2.55
N THR A 123 -21.24 5.05 2.54
CA THR A 123 -22.16 4.60 1.48
C THR A 123 -23.57 5.18 1.61
N THR A 124 -23.90 5.81 2.73
CA THR A 124 -25.17 6.53 2.88
C THR A 124 -25.10 7.84 2.12
N PRO A 125 -25.93 8.04 1.08
CA PRO A 125 -25.99 9.32 0.40
C PRO A 125 -26.38 10.37 1.44
N ASP A 126 -25.63 11.47 1.50
CA ASP A 126 -26.13 12.68 2.15
C ASP A 126 -27.54 12.90 1.61
N LYS A 127 -28.51 13.12 2.51
CA LYS A 127 -29.94 13.36 2.21
C LYS A 127 -30.20 14.64 1.38
N ARG A 128 -29.23 15.07 0.57
CA ARG A 128 -29.24 16.25 -0.29
C ARG A 128 -28.99 15.94 -1.77
N SER A 129 -29.06 14.67 -2.20
CA SER A 129 -29.29 14.37 -3.62
C SER A 129 -30.79 14.13 -3.83
N ASN A 130 -31.51 15.18 -4.24
CA ASN A 130 -32.86 15.03 -4.80
C ASN A 130 -32.74 14.38 -6.18
N THR A 131 -32.51 13.06 -6.20
CA THR A 131 -32.62 12.28 -7.43
C THR A 131 -33.80 11.33 -7.25
N LYS A 132 -34.91 11.61 -7.95
CA LYS A 132 -36.08 10.73 -8.05
C LYS A 132 -35.63 9.37 -8.58
N SER A 133 -35.48 8.40 -7.68
CA SER A 133 -35.15 7.02 -8.04
C SER A 133 -36.43 6.30 -8.46
N SER A 134 -36.53 6.01 -9.76
CA SER A 134 -37.47 5.00 -10.27
C SER A 134 -37.02 3.65 -9.73
N GLN A 135 -37.78 3.10 -8.78
CA GLN A 135 -37.63 1.76 -8.25
C GLN A 135 -37.53 0.74 -9.40
N ARG A 136 -36.35 0.20 -9.65
CA ARG A 136 -36.21 -1.09 -10.35
C ARG A 136 -35.56 -2.05 -9.38
N ASN A 137 -36.36 -2.98 -8.89
CA ASN A 137 -35.94 -4.07 -8.03
C ASN A 137 -35.06 -5.02 -8.86
N HIS A 138 -33.83 -5.27 -8.43
CA HIS A 138 -32.95 -6.25 -9.06
C HIS A 138 -33.12 -7.62 -8.37
N ILE A 139 -33.15 -8.67 -9.18
CA ILE A 139 -33.21 -10.07 -8.74
C ILE A 139 -31.77 -10.59 -8.63
N TYR A 140 -31.44 -11.24 -7.50
CA TYR A 140 -30.14 -11.87 -7.28
C TYR A 140 -30.23 -13.38 -7.53
N PHE A 141 -29.27 -13.93 -8.27
CA PHE A 141 -29.03 -15.37 -8.37
C PHE A 141 -27.76 -15.71 -7.60
N TYR A 142 -27.88 -16.57 -6.60
CA TYR A 142 -26.73 -17.23 -5.96
C TYR A 142 -26.58 -18.60 -6.62
N GLY A 143 -25.41 -18.85 -7.21
CA GLY A 143 -25.02 -20.17 -7.70
C GLY A 143 -24.51 -21.03 -6.55
N ASN A 144 -24.89 -22.31 -6.55
CA ASN A 144 -24.45 -23.32 -5.58
C ASN A 144 -22.95 -23.60 -5.62
#